data_AF-A0A437Q903-F1
#
_entry.id   AF-A0A437Q903-F1
#
_cell.length_a   1.000
_cell.length_b   1.000
_cell.length_c   1.000
_cell.angle_alpha   90.00
_cell.angle_beta   90.00
_cell.angle_gamma   90.00
#
_symmetry.space_group_name_H-M   'P 1'
#
loop_
_entity.id
_entity.type
_entity.pdbx_description
1 polymer ?
#
loop_
_entity_poly.entity_id
_entity_poly.type
_entity_poly.pdbx_seq_one_letter_code
_entity_poly.pdbx_strand_id
1 'polypeptide(L)'
;MHTTLDNLKEDAARLQAGLETVAAEMNAYETNLGGIQECALKIQKCAKVLGNNRIAALAARDKRKVMDELENAALELVELLKR
;
A
#
# COMPACT_ATOMS: atom_id res chain seq x y z
N MET A 1 50.46 -1.78 4.54
CA MET A 1 49.55 -2.95 4.53
C MET A 1 48.34 -2.79 5.46
N HIS A 2 48.36 -1.90 6.47
CA HIS A 2 47.19 -1.60 7.31
C HIS A 2 46.05 -0.86 6.58
N THR A 3 46.39 0.06 5.66
CA THR A 3 45.43 0.90 4.93
C THR A 3 44.37 0.10 4.16
N THR A 4 44.75 -1.05 3.61
CA THR A 4 43.86 -1.90 2.81
C THR A 4 42.81 -2.61 3.68
N LEU A 5 43.14 -2.90 4.93
CA LEU A 5 42.27 -3.62 5.86
C LEU A 5 41.27 -2.68 6.53
N ASP A 6 41.69 -1.44 6.80
CA ASP A 6 40.80 -0.39 7.30
C ASP A 6 39.82 0.08 6.22
N ASN A 7 40.30 0.24 4.97
CA ASN A 7 39.42 0.53 3.83
C ASN A 7 38.38 -0.58 3.61
N LEU A 8 38.79 -1.85 3.74
CA LEU A 8 37.86 -2.99 3.59
C LEU A 8 36.79 -3.00 4.69
N LYS A 9 37.15 -2.65 5.93
CA LYS A 9 36.18 -2.50 7.03
C LYS A 9 35.20 -1.36 6.77
N GLU A 10 35.70 -0.24 6.27
CA GLU A 10 34.87 0.93 5.94
C GLU A 10 33.91 0.62 4.79
N ASP A 11 34.39 -0.05 3.74
CA ASP A 11 33.56 -0.54 2.63
C ASP A 11 32.49 -1.54 3.12
N ALA A 12 32.85 -2.46 4.01
CA ALA A 12 31.90 -3.40 4.61
C ALA A 12 30.84 -2.69 5.46
N ALA A 13 31.23 -1.67 6.23
CA ALA A 13 30.30 -0.86 7.02
C ALA A 13 29.34 -0.07 6.13
N ARG A 14 29.82 0.50 5.01
CA ARG A 14 28.94 1.16 4.03
C ARG A 14 27.97 0.18 3.38
N LEU A 15 28.44 -1.02 3.04
CA LEU A 15 27.58 -2.06 2.46
C LEU A 15 26.49 -2.49 3.45
N GLN A 16 26.85 -2.70 4.72
CA GLN A 16 25.89 -3.03 5.77
C GLN A 16 24.82 -1.93 5.92
N ALA A 17 25.24 -0.67 6.03
CA ALA A 17 24.30 0.45 6.13
C ALA A 17 23.39 0.56 4.89
N GLY A 18 23.92 0.30 3.69
CA GLY A 18 23.14 0.23 2.47
C GLY A 18 22.10 -0.89 2.49
N LEU A 19 22.47 -2.07 2.95
CA LEU A 19 21.55 -3.21 3.08
C LEU A 19 20.44 -2.94 4.10
N GLU A 20 20.77 -2.33 5.23
CA GLU A 20 19.78 -1.93 6.25
C GLU A 20 18.80 -0.89 5.70
N THR A 21 19.29 0.06 4.91
CA THR A 21 18.44 1.07 4.24
C THR A 21 17.49 0.42 3.25
N VAL A 22 18.01 -0.44 2.35
CA VAL A 22 17.17 -1.16 1.37
C VAL A 22 16.14 -2.06 2.06
N ALA A 23 16.52 -2.75 3.14
CA ALA A 23 15.58 -3.57 3.90
C ALA A 23 14.45 -2.75 4.54
N ALA A 24 14.76 -1.55 5.04
CA ALA A 24 13.75 -0.63 5.56
C ALA A 24 12.81 -0.12 4.45
N GLU A 25 13.35 0.23 3.28
CA GLU A 25 12.57 0.64 2.11
C GLU A 25 11.65 -0.49 1.60
N MET A 26 12.15 -1.73 1.56
CA MET A 26 11.34 -2.89 1.16
C MET A 26 10.19 -3.16 2.13
N ASN A 27 10.42 -3.06 3.45
CA ASN A 27 9.35 -3.20 4.44
C ASN A 27 8.28 -2.10 4.29
N ALA A 28 8.69 -0.86 4.02
CA ALA A 28 7.76 0.23 3.75
C ALA A 28 6.95 -0.04 2.48
N TYR A 29 7.60 -0.53 1.43
CA TYR A 29 6.96 -0.91 0.17
C TYR A 29 5.96 -2.06 0.34
N GLU A 30 6.32 -3.13 1.05
CA GLU A 30 5.41 -4.25 1.35
C GLU A 30 4.19 -3.79 2.16
N THR A 31 4.39 -2.90 3.14
CA THR A 31 3.30 -2.31 3.92
C THR A 31 2.36 -1.49 3.03
N ASN A 32 2.91 -0.64 2.15
CA ASN A 32 2.12 0.13 1.19
C ASN A 32 1.35 -0.80 0.23
N LEU A 33 1.98 -1.87 -0.24
CA LEU A 33 1.38 -2.83 -1.17
C LEU A 33 0.22 -3.62 -0.53
N GLY A 34 0.35 -3.97 0.76
CA GLY A 34 -0.74 -4.55 1.55
C GLY A 34 -1.94 -3.61 1.65
N GLY A 35 -1.71 -2.34 1.98
CA GLY A 35 -2.79 -1.33 2.04
C GLY A 35 -3.46 -1.10 0.67
N ILE A 36 -2.68 -1.08 -0.41
CA ILE A 36 -3.18 -0.97 -1.78
C ILE A 36 -4.11 -2.14 -2.13
N GLN A 37 -3.73 -3.38 -1.79
CA GLN A 37 -4.56 -4.56 -2.01
C GLN A 37 -5.88 -4.48 -1.23
N GLU A 38 -5.85 -4.06 0.04
CA GLU A 38 -7.06 -3.91 0.84
C GLU A 38 -8.02 -2.88 0.23
N CYS A 39 -7.51 -1.73 -0.22
CA CYS A 39 -8.33 -0.72 -0.88
C CYS A 39 -8.94 -1.26 -2.19
N ALA A 40 -8.17 -1.98 -3.00
CA ALA A 40 -8.66 -2.60 -4.22
C ALA A 40 -9.78 -3.62 -3.95
N LEU A 41 -9.66 -4.42 -2.89
CA LEU A 41 -10.70 -5.37 -2.48
C LEU A 41 -11.98 -4.67 -2.00
N LYS A 42 -11.86 -3.59 -1.21
CA LYS A 42 -13.01 -2.77 -0.78
C LYS A 42 -13.73 -2.15 -1.98
N ILE A 43 -12.98 -1.58 -2.94
CA ILE A 43 -13.51 -1.03 -4.19
C ILE A 43 -14.25 -2.11 -4.98
N GLN A 44 -13.65 -3.28 -5.17
CA GLN A 44 -14.27 -4.39 -5.88
C GLN A 44 -15.59 -4.84 -5.21
N LYS A 45 -15.61 -4.90 -3.87
CA LYS A 45 -16.82 -5.25 -3.11
C LYS A 45 -17.92 -4.22 -3.33
N CYS A 46 -17.61 -2.93 -3.23
CA CYS A 46 -18.56 -1.85 -3.47
C CYS A 46 -19.12 -1.89 -4.91
N ALA A 47 -18.25 -2.10 -5.91
CA ALA A 47 -18.66 -2.25 -7.30
C ALA A 47 -19.59 -3.45 -7.53
N LYS A 48 -19.32 -4.60 -6.88
CA LYS A 48 -20.21 -5.77 -6.92
C LYS A 48 -21.57 -5.48 -6.29
N VAL A 49 -21.61 -4.75 -5.17
CA VAL A 49 -22.86 -4.36 -4.50
C VAL A 49 -23.70 -3.42 -5.38
N LEU A 50 -23.05 -2.46 -6.05
CA LEU A 50 -23.71 -1.51 -6.95
C LEU A 50 -24.19 -2.15 -8.27
N GLY A 51 -23.41 -3.08 -8.83
CA GLY A 51 -23.71 -3.73 -10.11
C GLY A 51 -24.68 -4.91 -10.03
N ASN A 52 -24.98 -5.42 -8.83
CA ASN A 52 -25.87 -6.56 -8.66
C ASN A 52 -27.33 -6.10 -8.58
N ASN A 53 -28.08 -6.32 -9.66
CA ASN A 53 -29.50 -5.94 -9.80
C ASN A 53 -30.43 -6.52 -8.73
N ARG A 54 -30.04 -7.61 -8.05
CA ARG A 54 -30.81 -8.15 -6.89
C ARG A 54 -30.83 -7.17 -5.71
N ILE A 55 -29.86 -6.26 -5.68
CA ILE A 55 -29.77 -5.15 -4.76
C ILE A 55 -30.18 -3.82 -5.43
N ALA A 56 -30.84 -3.82 -6.59
CA ALA A 56 -31.53 -2.63 -7.10
C ALA A 56 -32.71 -2.20 -6.19
N ALA A 57 -33.08 -3.06 -5.23
CA ALA A 57 -33.90 -2.72 -4.06
C ALA A 57 -33.08 -2.12 -2.90
N LEU A 58 -31.81 -1.75 -3.09
CA LEU A 58 -31.05 -0.92 -2.15
C LEU A 58 -31.83 0.38 -1.96
N ALA A 59 -32.20 0.66 -0.72
CA ALA A 59 -32.73 1.96 -0.38
C ALA A 59 -31.71 3.04 -0.79
N ALA A 60 -32.20 4.20 -1.25
CA ALA A 60 -31.34 5.31 -1.66
C ALA A 60 -30.30 5.70 -0.59
N ARG A 61 -30.61 5.49 0.70
CA ARG A 61 -29.71 5.70 1.83
C ARG A 61 -28.52 4.74 1.83
N ASP A 62 -28.73 3.46 1.56
CA ASP A 62 -27.67 2.47 1.56
C ASP A 62 -26.84 2.54 0.28
N LYS A 63 -27.43 2.97 -0.85
CA LYS A 63 -26.66 3.30 -2.06
C LYS A 63 -25.68 4.44 -1.80
N ARG A 64 -26.09 5.50 -1.09
CA ARG A 64 -25.19 6.60 -0.71
C ARG A 64 -24.05 6.09 0.17
N LYS A 65 -24.33 5.29 1.19
CA LYS A 65 -23.28 4.71 2.04
C LYS A 65 -22.25 3.89 1.26
N VAL A 66 -22.70 3.06 0.30
CA VAL A 66 -21.78 2.26 -0.53
C VAL A 66 -20.94 3.15 -1.45
N MET A 67 -21.51 4.25 -1.94
CA MET A 67 -20.77 5.26 -2.72
C MET A 67 -19.75 6.00 -1.85
N ASP A 68 -20.13 6.39 -0.63
CA ASP A 68 -19.23 7.05 0.32
C ASP A 68 -18.07 6.11 0.72
N GLU A 69 -18.35 4.82 0.94
CA GLU A 69 -17.33 3.79 1.23
C GLU A 69 -16.39 3.58 0.03
N LEU A 70 -16.93 3.56 -1.19
CA LEU A 70 -16.15 3.47 -2.43
C LEU A 70 -15.23 4.68 -2.60
N GLU A 71 -15.73 5.89 -2.38
CA GLU A 71 -14.96 7.13 -2.51
C GLU A 71 -13.84 7.19 -1.48
N ASN A 72 -14.13 6.85 -0.22
CA ASN A 72 -13.11 6.80 0.83
C ASN A 72 -12.00 5.78 0.51
N ALA A 73 -12.37 4.58 0.04
CA ALA A 73 -11.38 3.57 -0.35
C ALA A 73 -10.54 4.01 -1.56
N ALA A 74 -11.12 4.76 -2.50
CA ALA A 74 -10.38 5.32 -3.64
C ALA A 74 -9.42 6.43 -3.21
N LEU A 75 -9.83 7.31 -2.29
CA LEU A 75 -8.96 8.35 -1.73
C LEU A 75 -7.80 7.74 -0.94
N GLU A 76 -8.07 6.74 -0.09
CA GLU A 76 -7.05 6.00 0.66
C GLU A 76 -6.05 5.31 -0.28
N LEU A 77 -6.53 4.70 -1.36
CA LEU A 77 -5.68 4.10 -2.39
C LEU A 77 -4.74 5.13 -3.05
N VAL A 78 -5.26 6.30 -3.40
CA VAL A 78 -4.47 7.37 -4.02
C VAL A 78 -3.39 7.88 -3.07
N GLU A 79 -3.69 8.01 -1.78
CA GLU A 79 -2.70 8.41 -0.78
C GLU A 79 -1.62 7.35 -0.56
N LEU A 80 -1.97 6.06 -0.58
CA LEU A 80 -1.00 4.97 -0.50
C LEU A 80 -0.09 4.88 -1.73
N LEU A 81 -0.58 5.28 -2.91
CA LEU A 81 0.20 5.30 -4.15
C LEU A 81 1.15 6.51 -4.27
N LYS A 82 0.91 7.57 -3.51
CA LYS A 82 1.78 8.77 -3.46
C LYS A 82 2.92 8.65 -2.44
N ARG A 83 2.82 7.69 -1.52
CA ARG A 83 3.81 7.44 -0.46
C ARG A 83 4.89 6.48 -0.94
#